data_AF-X0T350-F1
#
_entry.id   AF-X0T350-F1
#
_cell.length_a   1.000
_cell.length_b   1.000
_cell.length_c   1.000
_cell.angle_alpha   90.00
_cell.angle_beta   90.00
_cell.angle_gamma   90.00
#
_symmetry.space_group_name_H-M   'P 1'
#
loop_
_entity.id
_entity.type
_entity.pdbx_description
1 polymer ?
#
loop_
_entity_poly.entity_id
_entity_poly.type
_entity_poly.pdbx_seq_one_letter_code
_entity_poly.pdbx_strand_id
1 'polypeptide(L)'
;SLSDTLKGKQGRFRQNLLGKRVDYSGRTVITIGPDLRLHQCGLPKKMALEMFKPFIYYRLEQKGLVSTVKSAKKMVEREVPEVWDTLDEVVKEYPVLLNRAPTLHRLGIQAFEPILIEGKALQLHPLVCTAFNADFDGDQMAVHIPLSVEAQIEARVLMLSSNNILSPANGSPIIVPSQDIVLGIYYMTRGVSGSKGEGKIFANPDEVRCAYDAKAVDLHAKIIVRVEGERFNTTVGRILLWEIIPKDNIMMIRHIKVFDAQEADTVLEKLQAGADFSEMVAQYSKGPDRDNQGLVGLFRKDEFKRMFSVSDEDTGKVFALEEEGISGVIFADQAYHIFQVNKKRPEIPFSMVNNVRDKKTLSELVNYAYRNLGPKATVILSDRLKDIGFQYSTQG
;
A
#
# COMPACT_ATOMS: atom_id res chain seq x y z
N SER A 1 12.29 -53.66 9.31
CA SER A 1 11.29 -54.00 10.35
C SER A 1 10.10 -53.05 10.28
N LEU A 2 8.95 -53.39 10.90
CA LEU A 2 7.82 -52.46 11.06
C LEU A 2 8.24 -51.14 11.76
N SER A 3 9.19 -51.24 12.70
CA SER A 3 9.79 -50.07 13.36
C SER A 3 10.52 -49.14 12.39
N ASP A 4 11.24 -49.69 11.39
CA ASP A 4 11.98 -48.89 10.40
C ASP A 4 11.05 -48.18 9.40
N THR A 5 9.83 -48.69 9.24
CA THR A 5 8.80 -48.05 8.40
C THR A 5 8.23 -46.79 9.07
N LEU A 6 8.28 -46.72 10.40
CA LEU A 6 7.77 -45.60 11.19
C LEU A 6 8.87 -44.62 11.60
N LYS A 7 10.04 -45.12 12.02
CA LYS A 7 11.14 -44.32 12.57
C LYS A 7 12.15 -43.89 11.49
N GLY A 8 12.97 -42.90 11.83
CA GLY A 8 14.06 -42.42 10.96
C GLY A 8 13.64 -41.32 9.98
N LYS A 9 14.60 -40.87 9.16
CA LYS A 9 14.40 -39.76 8.20
C LYS A 9 13.43 -40.14 7.06
N GLN A 10 13.46 -41.41 6.64
CA GLN A 10 12.57 -41.96 5.60
C GLN A 10 11.31 -42.62 6.17
N GLY A 11 11.12 -42.59 7.49
CA GLY A 11 9.94 -43.17 8.13
C GLY A 11 8.67 -42.37 7.82
N ARG A 12 7.51 -43.03 7.87
CA ARG A 12 6.20 -42.45 7.52
C ARG A 12 5.90 -41.13 8.24
N PHE A 13 6.32 -40.96 9.50
CA PHE A 13 6.08 -39.72 10.24
C PHE A 13 6.78 -38.51 9.61
N ARG A 14 8.00 -38.66 9.09
CA ARG A 14 8.72 -37.55 8.45
C ARG A 14 8.34 -37.36 6.99
N GLN A 15 8.26 -38.44 6.22
CA GLN A 15 7.98 -38.37 4.77
C GLN A 15 6.51 -38.11 4.41
N ASN A 16 5.55 -38.57 5.21
CA ASN A 16 4.14 -38.49 4.83
C ASN A 16 3.34 -37.52 5.68
N LEU A 17 3.81 -37.12 6.86
CA LEU A 17 3.06 -36.20 7.72
C LEU A 17 3.68 -34.80 7.78
N LEU A 18 4.99 -34.64 7.59
CA LEU A 18 5.67 -33.35 7.74
C LEU A 18 6.04 -32.67 6.42
N GLY A 19 6.37 -33.42 5.36
CA GLY A 19 6.70 -32.84 4.06
C GLY A 19 6.31 -33.75 2.91
N LYS A 20 5.55 -33.24 1.94
CA LYS A 20 5.12 -33.99 0.75
C LYS A 20 5.52 -33.27 -0.53
N ARG A 21 5.51 -34.01 -1.64
CA ARG A 21 5.54 -33.41 -2.98
C ARG A 21 4.17 -32.81 -3.29
N VAL A 22 4.18 -31.68 -3.97
CA VAL A 22 2.97 -30.91 -4.34
C VAL A 22 2.93 -30.80 -5.86
N ASP A 23 1.79 -31.16 -6.46
CA ASP A 23 1.67 -31.30 -7.92
C ASP A 23 1.62 -29.95 -8.65
N TYR A 24 0.84 -28.99 -8.14
CA TYR A 24 0.68 -27.65 -8.73
C TYR A 24 1.77 -26.70 -8.24
N SER A 25 3.02 -27.04 -8.54
CA SER A 25 4.18 -26.25 -8.14
C SER A 25 5.25 -26.15 -9.23
N GLY A 26 6.03 -25.07 -9.19
CA GLY A 26 7.18 -24.83 -10.06
C GLY A 26 8.33 -24.24 -9.26
N ARG A 27 9.56 -24.29 -9.80
CA ARG A 27 10.73 -23.61 -9.22
C ARG A 27 11.55 -22.99 -10.33
N THR A 28 12.00 -21.75 -10.13
CA THR A 28 12.92 -21.08 -11.03
C THR A 28 13.79 -20.08 -10.29
N VAL A 29 14.84 -19.60 -10.96
CA VAL A 29 15.73 -18.54 -10.48
C VAL A 29 14.95 -17.22 -10.39
N ILE A 30 15.24 -16.42 -9.38
CA ILE A 30 14.62 -15.10 -9.21
C ILE A 30 15.50 -13.99 -9.79
N THR A 31 14.83 -12.95 -10.26
CA THR A 31 15.41 -11.71 -10.78
C THR A 31 14.64 -10.52 -10.20
N ILE A 32 15.23 -9.33 -10.25
CA ILE A 32 14.57 -8.12 -9.77
C ILE A 32 13.47 -7.67 -10.73
N GLY A 33 12.29 -7.35 -10.18
CA GLY A 33 11.19 -6.71 -10.92
C GLY A 33 10.92 -5.31 -10.35
N PRO A 34 11.68 -4.27 -10.78
CA PRO A 34 11.55 -2.93 -10.20
C PRO A 34 10.20 -2.27 -10.53
N ASP A 35 9.60 -2.58 -11.69
CA ASP A 35 8.33 -1.97 -12.12
C ASP A 35 7.09 -2.63 -11.50
N LEU A 36 7.27 -3.76 -10.80
CA LEU A 36 6.18 -4.46 -10.12
C LEU A 36 5.66 -3.64 -8.95
N ARG A 37 4.36 -3.77 -8.63
CA ARG A 37 3.80 -3.30 -7.35
C ARG A 37 4.05 -4.33 -6.26
N LEU A 38 3.97 -3.91 -4.99
CA LEU A 38 4.31 -4.79 -3.86
C LEU A 38 3.55 -6.13 -3.86
N HIS A 39 2.28 -6.12 -4.28
CA HIS A 39 1.40 -7.29 -4.35
C HIS A 39 1.62 -8.18 -5.58
N GLN A 40 2.51 -7.79 -6.51
CA GLN A 40 2.67 -8.45 -7.80
C GLN A 40 3.98 -9.24 -7.87
N CYS A 41 3.99 -10.30 -8.69
CA CYS A 41 5.21 -11.02 -9.07
C CYS A 41 5.21 -11.27 -10.58
N GLY A 42 6.38 -11.27 -11.22
CA GLY A 42 6.48 -11.65 -12.63
C GLY A 42 6.60 -13.17 -12.75
N LEU A 43 5.60 -13.81 -13.35
CA LEU A 43 5.58 -15.26 -13.59
C LEU A 43 5.89 -15.56 -15.07
N PRO A 44 6.91 -16.37 -15.37
CA PRO A 44 7.24 -16.74 -16.74
C PRO A 44 6.08 -17.42 -17.45
N LYS A 45 5.74 -16.95 -18.65
CA LYS A 45 4.63 -17.48 -19.47
C LYS A 45 4.64 -19.01 -19.61
N LYS A 46 5.80 -19.59 -19.90
CA LYS A 46 5.94 -21.07 -20.03
C LYS A 46 5.70 -21.82 -18.73
N MET A 47 6.14 -21.27 -17.60
CA MET A 47 5.87 -21.86 -16.29
C MET A 47 4.39 -21.75 -15.95
N ALA A 48 3.78 -20.58 -16.16
CA ALA A 48 2.35 -20.35 -15.95
C ALA A 48 1.50 -21.30 -16.80
N LEU A 49 1.85 -21.46 -18.09
CA LEU A 49 1.17 -22.36 -19.01
C LEU A 49 1.09 -23.79 -18.46
N GLU A 50 2.21 -24.32 -17.95
CA GLU A 50 2.27 -25.66 -17.35
C GLU A 50 1.46 -25.77 -16.06
N MET A 51 1.57 -24.79 -15.17
CA MET A 51 0.94 -24.85 -13.86
C MET A 51 -0.59 -24.63 -13.92
N PHE A 52 -1.09 -23.87 -14.90
CA PHE A 52 -2.50 -23.55 -15.07
C PHE A 52 -3.23 -24.41 -16.13
N LYS A 53 -2.60 -25.47 -16.69
CA LYS A 53 -3.17 -26.30 -17.75
C LYS A 53 -4.66 -26.68 -17.58
N PRO A 54 -5.11 -27.21 -16.43
CA PRO A 54 -6.50 -27.63 -16.28
C PRO A 54 -7.49 -26.47 -16.41
N PHE A 55 -7.13 -25.30 -15.89
CA PHE A 55 -7.94 -24.09 -15.94
C PHE A 55 -8.04 -23.54 -17.37
N ILE A 56 -6.94 -23.61 -18.13
CA ILE A 56 -6.90 -23.22 -19.54
C ILE A 56 -7.80 -24.14 -20.37
N TYR A 57 -7.73 -25.46 -20.16
CA TYR A 57 -8.59 -26.41 -20.88
C TYR A 57 -10.08 -26.10 -20.67
N TYR A 58 -10.46 -25.87 -19.42
CA TYR A 58 -11.83 -25.52 -19.07
C TYR A 58 -12.28 -24.20 -19.71
N ARG A 59 -11.44 -23.17 -19.69
CA ARG A 59 -11.76 -21.88 -20.31
C ARG A 59 -11.83 -21.94 -21.83
N LEU A 60 -10.95 -22.69 -22.50
CA LEU A 60 -11.01 -22.88 -23.95
C LEU A 60 -12.31 -23.58 -24.38
N GLU A 61 -12.76 -24.57 -23.60
CA GLU A 61 -14.03 -25.26 -23.83
C GLU A 61 -15.22 -24.32 -23.62
N GLN A 62 -15.24 -23.55 -22.54
CA GLN A 62 -16.29 -22.55 -22.28
C GLN A 62 -16.40 -21.49 -23.38
N LYS A 63 -15.27 -21.09 -23.99
CA LYS A 63 -15.24 -20.16 -25.12
C LYS A 63 -15.70 -20.78 -26.44
N GLY A 64 -15.91 -22.10 -26.50
CA GLY A 64 -16.27 -22.81 -27.73
C GLY A 64 -15.12 -22.93 -28.74
N LEU A 65 -13.88 -22.60 -28.36
CA LEU A 65 -12.69 -22.74 -29.22
C LEU A 65 -12.29 -24.21 -29.43
N VAL A 66 -12.69 -25.07 -28.49
CA VAL A 66 -12.47 -26.52 -28.53
C VAL A 66 -13.72 -27.24 -28.07
N SER A 67 -14.00 -28.39 -28.69
CA SER A 67 -15.15 -29.23 -28.36
C SER A 67 -14.84 -30.35 -27.35
N THR A 68 -13.57 -30.64 -27.11
CA THR A 68 -13.13 -31.71 -26.19
C THR A 68 -11.83 -31.34 -25.49
N VAL A 69 -11.63 -31.87 -24.28
CA VAL A 69 -10.39 -31.71 -23.51
C VAL A 69 -9.16 -32.24 -24.26
N LYS A 70 -9.31 -33.29 -25.10
CA LYS A 70 -8.22 -33.81 -25.94
C LYS A 70 -7.77 -32.79 -26.99
N SER A 71 -8.72 -32.08 -27.60
CA SER A 71 -8.41 -30.99 -28.53
C SER A 71 -7.76 -29.81 -27.81
N ALA A 72 -8.25 -29.46 -26.62
CA ALA A 72 -7.66 -28.43 -25.76
C ALA A 72 -6.18 -28.74 -25.44
N LYS A 73 -5.88 -29.97 -25.03
CA LYS A 73 -4.52 -30.43 -24.77
C LYS A 73 -3.61 -30.24 -25.98
N LYS A 74 -4.06 -30.66 -27.17
CA LYS A 74 -3.30 -30.52 -28.42
C LYS A 74 -3.08 -29.05 -28.82
N MET A 75 -4.04 -28.19 -28.52
CA MET A 75 -3.96 -26.75 -28.77
C MET A 75 -2.92 -26.08 -27.85
N VAL A 76 -2.94 -26.43 -26.56
CA VAL A 76 -1.97 -25.95 -25.57
C VAL A 76 -0.54 -26.46 -25.87
N GLU A 77 -0.38 -27.72 -26.26
CA GLU A 77 0.92 -28.27 -26.68
C GLU A 77 1.51 -27.59 -27.93
N ARG A 78 0.67 -26.95 -28.75
CA ARG A 78 1.08 -26.19 -29.94
C ARG A 78 1.34 -24.72 -29.66
N GLU A 79 1.11 -24.25 -28.42
CA GLU A 79 1.33 -22.85 -28.00
C GLU A 79 0.68 -21.81 -28.95
N VAL A 80 -0.53 -22.09 -29.44
CA VAL A 80 -1.25 -21.19 -30.37
C VAL A 80 -1.62 -19.85 -29.69
N PRO A 81 -1.77 -18.74 -30.45
CA PRO A 81 -2.08 -17.41 -29.89
C PRO A 81 -3.26 -17.40 -28.91
N GLU A 82 -4.34 -18.12 -29.21
CA GLU A 82 -5.57 -18.16 -28.41
C GLU A 82 -5.36 -18.76 -27.00
N VAL A 83 -4.34 -19.60 -26.84
CA VAL A 83 -3.94 -20.18 -25.55
C VAL A 83 -3.31 -19.10 -24.67
N TRP A 84 -2.52 -18.20 -25.25
CA TRP A 84 -1.88 -17.12 -24.50
C TRP A 84 -2.89 -16.10 -24.01
N ASP A 85 -3.87 -15.75 -24.83
CA ASP A 85 -4.98 -14.87 -24.45
C ASP A 85 -5.81 -15.49 -23.32
N THR A 86 -6.07 -16.80 -23.43
CA THR A 86 -6.81 -17.53 -22.38
C THR A 86 -5.99 -17.68 -21.10
N LEU A 87 -4.67 -17.84 -21.20
CA LEU A 87 -3.79 -17.87 -20.03
C LEU A 87 -3.83 -16.54 -19.27
N ASP A 88 -3.77 -15.40 -19.98
CA ASP A 88 -3.81 -14.08 -19.35
C ASP A 88 -5.13 -13.86 -18.57
N GLU A 89 -6.26 -14.27 -19.15
CA GLU A 89 -7.56 -14.22 -18.46
C GLU A 89 -7.66 -15.14 -17.24
N VAL A 90 -7.07 -16.34 -17.30
CA VAL A 90 -7.09 -17.31 -16.18
C VAL A 90 -6.23 -16.83 -15.02
N VAL A 91 -5.09 -16.21 -15.33
CA VAL A 91 -4.07 -15.78 -14.38
C VAL A 91 -4.47 -14.45 -13.71
N LYS A 92 -5.27 -13.63 -14.40
CA LYS A 92 -5.81 -12.38 -13.87
C LYS A 92 -6.56 -12.61 -12.56
N GLU A 93 -6.17 -11.85 -11.53
CA GLU A 93 -6.73 -11.95 -10.17
C GLU A 93 -6.62 -13.36 -9.57
N TYR A 94 -5.68 -14.21 -10.00
CA TYR A 94 -5.43 -15.51 -9.38
C TYR A 94 -4.18 -15.46 -8.48
N PRO A 95 -4.29 -15.58 -7.14
CA PRO A 95 -3.14 -15.45 -6.27
C PRO A 95 -2.23 -16.68 -6.36
N VAL A 96 -0.91 -16.48 -6.37
CA VAL A 96 0.11 -17.54 -6.30
C VAL A 96 0.94 -17.38 -5.05
N LEU A 97 1.40 -18.50 -4.47
CA LEU A 97 2.26 -18.48 -3.28
C LEU A 97 3.72 -18.64 -3.68
N LEU A 98 4.55 -17.67 -3.30
CA LEU A 98 6.00 -17.76 -3.45
C LEU A 98 6.63 -18.22 -2.14
N ASN A 99 7.58 -19.16 -2.24
CA ASN A 99 8.30 -19.71 -1.10
C ASN A 99 9.80 -19.75 -1.40
N ARG A 100 10.62 -19.25 -0.45
CA ARG A 100 12.07 -19.44 -0.47
C ARG A 100 12.51 -20.40 0.62
N ALA A 101 13.32 -21.38 0.24
CA ALA A 101 14.00 -22.27 1.19
C ALA A 101 15.34 -21.66 1.61
N PRO A 102 15.72 -21.72 2.91
CA PRO A 102 14.96 -22.23 4.04
C PRO A 102 13.87 -21.27 4.54
N THR A 103 12.70 -21.80 4.90
CA THR A 103 11.60 -21.01 5.47
C THR A 103 11.76 -20.88 6.99
N LEU A 104 12.30 -19.75 7.47
CA LEU A 104 12.59 -19.54 8.89
C LEU A 104 11.40 -19.00 9.70
N HIS A 105 10.49 -18.28 9.04
CA HIS A 105 9.34 -17.64 9.67
C HIS A 105 8.21 -17.49 8.65
N ARG A 106 7.01 -17.13 9.11
CA ARG A 106 5.80 -17.03 8.25
C ARG A 106 5.99 -16.20 6.98
N LEU A 107 6.80 -15.13 7.03
CA LEU A 107 7.02 -14.23 5.89
C LEU A 107 7.87 -14.83 4.76
N GLY A 108 8.42 -16.04 4.96
CA GLY A 108 9.12 -16.79 3.92
C GLY A 108 8.18 -17.49 2.93
N ILE A 109 6.86 -17.40 3.14
CA ILE A 109 5.82 -17.75 2.17
C ILE A 109 4.83 -16.58 2.09
N GLN A 110 4.62 -16.02 0.91
CA GLN A 110 3.66 -14.93 0.70
C GLN A 110 2.88 -15.12 -0.60
N ALA A 111 1.67 -14.58 -0.65
CA ALA A 111 0.86 -14.56 -1.85
C ALA A 111 1.14 -13.31 -2.68
N PHE A 112 1.10 -13.47 -4.01
CA PHE A 112 1.27 -12.42 -5.00
C PHE A 112 0.28 -12.62 -6.14
N GLU A 113 -0.02 -11.54 -6.85
CA GLU A 113 -0.72 -11.56 -8.12
C GLU A 113 0.30 -11.71 -9.26
N PRO A 114 0.21 -12.77 -10.06
CA PRO A 114 1.10 -13.01 -11.18
C PRO A 114 0.85 -12.03 -12.33
N ILE A 115 1.91 -11.39 -12.80
CA ILE A 115 1.99 -10.72 -14.10
C ILE A 115 2.77 -11.64 -15.02
N LEU A 116 2.21 -11.95 -16.20
CA LEU A 116 2.91 -12.78 -17.18
C LEU A 116 4.09 -12.03 -17.78
N ILE A 117 5.28 -12.61 -17.67
CA ILE A 117 6.52 -12.05 -18.22
C ILE A 117 7.16 -12.98 -19.24
N GLU A 118 7.93 -12.38 -20.14
CA GLU A 118 8.82 -13.11 -21.04
C GLU A 118 10.06 -13.61 -20.29
N GLY A 119 10.64 -14.70 -20.78
CA GLY A 119 11.84 -15.32 -20.19
C GLY A 119 11.54 -16.54 -19.33
N LYS A 120 12.48 -16.88 -18.43
CA LYS A 120 12.44 -18.10 -17.59
C LYS A 120 12.57 -17.81 -16.09
N ALA A 121 13.06 -16.65 -15.72
CA ALA A 121 13.27 -16.27 -14.33
C ALA A 121 12.03 -15.60 -13.76
N LEU A 122 11.73 -15.87 -12.49
CA LEU A 122 10.66 -15.20 -11.77
C LEU A 122 11.12 -13.79 -11.39
N GLN A 123 10.27 -12.78 -11.57
CA GLN A 123 10.57 -11.44 -11.08
C GLN A 123 9.97 -11.22 -9.71
N LEU A 124 10.80 -10.79 -8.77
CA LEU A 124 10.44 -10.52 -7.38
C LEU A 124 10.54 -9.02 -7.10
N HIS A 125 9.59 -8.51 -6.33
CA HIS A 125 9.61 -7.13 -5.88
C HIS A 125 10.77 -6.87 -4.89
N PRO A 126 11.57 -5.79 -5.05
CA PRO A 126 12.76 -5.57 -4.23
C PRO A 126 12.48 -5.38 -2.73
N LEU A 127 11.32 -4.80 -2.36
CA LEU A 127 10.97 -4.59 -0.95
C LEU A 127 10.62 -5.88 -0.19
N VAL A 128 10.32 -6.98 -0.89
CA VAL A 128 10.03 -8.27 -0.21
C VAL A 128 11.29 -9.11 0.01
N CYS A 129 12.43 -8.73 -0.58
CA CYS A 129 13.70 -9.46 -0.45
C CYS A 129 14.13 -9.60 1.01
N THR A 130 13.94 -8.57 1.84
CA THR A 130 14.24 -8.65 3.29
C THR A 130 13.37 -9.69 4.00
N ALA A 131 12.10 -9.80 3.61
CA ALA A 131 11.20 -10.81 4.17
C ALA A 131 11.57 -12.23 3.73
N PHE A 132 11.97 -12.43 2.48
CA PHE A 132 12.43 -13.74 2.01
C PHE A 132 13.89 -14.05 2.37
N ASN A 133 14.63 -13.07 2.90
CA ASN A 133 16.09 -13.08 3.03
C ASN A 133 16.81 -13.35 1.69
N ALA A 134 16.21 -12.94 0.57
CA ALA A 134 16.60 -13.30 -0.79
C ALA A 134 17.54 -12.26 -1.42
N ASP A 135 18.47 -12.74 -2.24
CA ASP A 135 19.33 -11.96 -3.13
C ASP A 135 19.16 -12.43 -4.59
N PHE A 136 19.84 -11.75 -5.51
CA PHE A 136 19.67 -11.96 -6.96
C PHE A 136 20.94 -12.54 -7.62
N ASP A 137 21.64 -13.45 -6.93
CA ASP A 137 22.91 -14.04 -7.38
C ASP A 137 22.78 -15.49 -7.91
N GLY A 138 21.55 -15.98 -8.05
CA GLY A 138 21.24 -17.37 -8.46
C GLY A 138 20.21 -18.07 -7.58
N ASP A 139 19.74 -17.39 -6.55
CA ASP A 139 18.66 -17.81 -5.68
C ASP A 139 17.41 -18.29 -6.44
N GLN A 140 16.73 -19.28 -5.87
CA GLN A 140 15.54 -19.89 -6.46
C GLN A 140 14.35 -19.84 -5.51
N MET A 141 13.16 -19.65 -6.08
CA MET A 141 11.90 -19.71 -5.36
C MET A 141 10.97 -20.76 -5.94
N ALA A 142 10.21 -21.40 -5.06
CA ALA A 142 9.10 -22.24 -5.43
C ALA A 142 7.82 -21.43 -5.56
N VAL A 143 7.00 -21.77 -6.55
CA VAL A 143 5.68 -21.19 -6.80
C VAL A 143 4.65 -22.29 -6.55
N HIS A 144 3.56 -21.98 -5.84
CA HIS A 144 2.44 -22.89 -5.61
C HIS A 144 1.12 -22.23 -5.97
N ILE A 145 0.19 -23.00 -6.55
CA ILE A 145 -1.15 -22.51 -6.92
C ILE A 145 -2.18 -22.99 -5.87
N PRO A 146 -2.85 -22.08 -5.14
CA PRO A 146 -4.00 -22.43 -4.31
C PRO A 146 -5.18 -22.81 -5.21
N LEU A 147 -5.77 -24.00 -5.04
CA LEU A 147 -6.80 -24.51 -5.95
C LEU A 147 -8.22 -24.20 -5.48
N SER A 148 -8.55 -24.49 -4.22
CA SER A 148 -9.91 -24.28 -3.72
C SER A 148 -10.22 -22.79 -3.55
N VAL A 149 -11.51 -22.44 -3.60
CA VAL A 149 -11.95 -21.05 -3.44
C VAL A 149 -11.56 -20.52 -2.07
N GLU A 150 -11.66 -21.36 -1.03
CA GLU A 150 -11.26 -21.04 0.34
C GLU A 150 -9.76 -20.72 0.40
N ALA A 151 -8.92 -21.56 -0.23
CA ALA A 151 -7.47 -21.35 -0.26
C ALA A 151 -7.08 -20.07 -1.02
N GLN A 152 -7.80 -19.73 -2.10
CA GLN A 152 -7.59 -18.48 -2.84
C GLN A 152 -7.98 -17.25 -2.00
N ILE A 153 -9.10 -17.33 -1.26
CA ILE A 153 -9.54 -16.26 -0.36
C ILE A 153 -8.53 -16.09 0.79
N GLU A 154 -8.08 -17.18 1.43
CA GLU A 154 -7.05 -17.12 2.47
C GLU A 154 -5.75 -16.51 1.94
N ALA A 155 -5.31 -16.92 0.74
CA ALA A 155 -4.11 -16.36 0.12
C ALA A 155 -4.24 -14.84 -0.08
N ARG A 156 -5.38 -14.37 -0.58
CA ARG A 156 -5.64 -12.95 -0.84
C ARG A 156 -5.81 -12.11 0.42
N VAL A 157 -6.53 -12.61 1.42
CA VAL A 157 -6.88 -11.85 2.61
C VAL A 157 -5.75 -11.90 3.65
N LEU A 158 -5.12 -13.06 3.85
CA LEU A 158 -4.15 -13.28 4.93
C LEU A 158 -2.70 -13.25 4.44
N MET A 159 -2.43 -13.80 3.25
CA MET A 159 -1.05 -14.05 2.82
C MET A 159 -0.50 -13.04 1.81
N LEU A 160 -1.34 -12.17 1.25
CA LEU A 160 -0.92 -11.19 0.26
C LEU A 160 0.20 -10.30 0.83
N SER A 161 1.26 -10.10 0.05
CA SER A 161 2.45 -9.36 0.50
C SER A 161 2.13 -7.93 0.97
N SER A 162 1.13 -7.27 0.39
CA SER A 162 0.66 -5.94 0.80
C SER A 162 0.05 -5.90 2.20
N ASN A 163 -0.40 -7.03 2.73
CA ASN A 163 -0.95 -7.13 4.09
C ASN A 163 0.16 -7.44 5.11
N ASN A 164 1.28 -8.03 4.64
CA ASN A 164 2.36 -8.56 5.46
C ASN A 164 3.54 -7.59 5.59
N ILE A 165 3.24 -6.37 6.04
CA ILE A 165 4.22 -5.26 6.08
C ILE A 165 4.94 -5.09 7.42
N LEU A 166 4.55 -5.84 8.45
CA LEU A 166 5.18 -5.84 9.76
C LEU A 166 5.92 -7.15 10.06
N SER A 167 7.04 -7.03 10.75
CA SER A 167 7.74 -8.16 11.35
C SER A 167 6.90 -8.77 12.49
N PRO A 168 6.67 -10.10 12.49
CA PRO A 168 5.95 -10.76 13.57
C PRO A 168 6.73 -10.78 14.89
N ALA A 169 8.05 -10.56 14.87
CA ALA A 169 8.90 -10.66 16.05
C ALA A 169 8.84 -9.43 16.95
N ASN A 170 8.70 -8.24 16.36
CA ASN A 170 8.84 -6.96 17.07
C ASN A 170 7.85 -5.88 16.61
N GLY A 171 7.00 -6.16 15.61
CA GLY A 171 6.03 -5.20 15.09
C GLY A 171 6.63 -4.02 14.32
N SER A 172 7.92 -4.05 13.99
CA SER A 172 8.52 -3.01 13.13
C SER A 172 8.19 -3.27 11.65
N PRO A 173 8.12 -2.23 10.80
CA PRO A 173 7.95 -2.42 9.36
C PRO A 173 9.08 -3.25 8.75
N ILE A 174 8.74 -4.18 7.85
CA ILE A 174 9.72 -5.01 7.13
C ILE A 174 9.97 -4.53 5.69
N ILE A 175 9.00 -3.82 5.11
CA ILE A 175 9.05 -3.28 3.74
C ILE A 175 9.82 -1.95 3.64
N VAL A 176 10.90 -1.83 4.41
CA VAL A 176 11.74 -0.63 4.45
C VAL A 176 12.66 -0.64 3.23
N PRO A 177 12.75 0.47 2.47
CA PRO A 177 13.73 0.62 1.40
C PRO A 177 15.15 0.23 1.81
N SER A 178 15.91 -0.37 0.89
CA SER A 178 17.30 -0.76 1.13
C SER A 178 18.19 -0.45 -0.09
N GLN A 179 19.50 -0.47 0.13
CA GLN A 179 20.53 -0.35 -0.91
C GLN A 179 20.31 0.86 -1.84
N ASP A 180 20.15 0.64 -3.15
CA ASP A 180 20.06 1.67 -4.18
C ASP A 180 18.91 2.65 -3.94
N ILE A 181 17.79 2.16 -3.41
CA ILE A 181 16.63 3.00 -3.09
C ILE A 181 17.01 4.02 -2.01
N VAL A 182 17.72 3.56 -0.97
CA VAL A 182 18.22 4.43 0.10
C VAL A 182 19.27 5.39 -0.44
N LEU A 183 20.15 4.92 -1.33
CA LEU A 183 21.19 5.76 -1.94
C LEU A 183 20.58 6.91 -2.75
N GLY A 184 19.62 6.63 -3.62
CA GLY A 184 18.96 7.65 -4.43
C GLY A 184 18.20 8.67 -3.58
N ILE A 185 17.48 8.20 -2.55
CA ILE A 185 16.76 9.10 -1.63
C ILE A 185 17.73 9.91 -0.75
N TYR A 186 18.85 9.31 -0.33
CA TYR A 186 19.88 10.01 0.42
C TYR A 186 20.53 11.12 -0.43
N TYR A 187 20.88 10.79 -1.67
CA TYR A 187 21.45 11.73 -2.64
C TYR A 187 20.50 12.91 -2.85
N MET A 188 19.24 12.66 -3.22
CA MET A 188 18.28 13.72 -3.53
C MET A 188 18.00 14.64 -2.32
N THR A 189 18.05 14.13 -1.09
CA THR A 189 17.70 14.92 0.11
C THR A 189 18.89 15.68 0.73
N ARG A 190 20.08 15.51 0.17
CA ARG A 190 21.30 16.19 0.60
C ARG A 190 21.32 17.64 0.10
N GLY A 191 21.77 18.55 0.96
CA GLY A 191 22.02 19.95 0.59
C GLY A 191 23.51 20.19 0.36
N VAL A 192 23.84 20.92 -0.71
CA VAL A 192 25.22 21.28 -1.06
C VAL A 192 25.32 22.79 -1.24
N SER A 193 26.26 23.42 -0.53
CA SER A 193 26.52 24.85 -0.69
C SER A 193 27.17 25.13 -2.05
N GLY A 194 26.86 26.27 -2.67
CA GLY A 194 27.31 26.65 -4.01
C GLY A 194 26.48 26.05 -5.15
N SER A 195 25.35 25.40 -4.86
CA SER A 195 24.47 24.82 -5.88
C SER A 195 23.68 25.91 -6.62
N LYS A 196 23.33 25.66 -7.89
CA LYS A 196 22.57 26.63 -8.68
C LYS A 196 21.19 26.88 -8.05
N GLY A 197 20.89 28.15 -7.77
CA GLY A 197 19.61 28.54 -7.17
C GLY A 197 19.58 28.51 -5.64
N GLU A 198 20.73 28.39 -4.98
CA GLU A 198 20.82 28.57 -3.53
C GLU A 198 20.28 29.93 -3.08
N GLY A 199 19.51 29.93 -1.98
CA GLY A 199 18.92 31.12 -1.38
C GLY A 199 17.67 31.65 -2.06
N LYS A 200 17.19 31.01 -3.15
CA LYS A 200 15.93 31.40 -3.79
C LYS A 200 14.73 31.14 -2.87
N ILE A 201 13.74 32.03 -2.99
CA ILE A 201 12.48 31.98 -2.26
C ILE A 201 11.37 31.61 -3.24
N PHE A 202 10.59 30.59 -2.90
CA PHE A 202 9.48 30.09 -3.70
C PHE A 202 8.15 30.23 -2.94
N ALA A 203 7.08 30.49 -3.67
CA ALA A 203 5.73 30.67 -3.14
C ALA A 203 5.05 29.35 -2.76
N ASN A 204 5.33 28.25 -3.48
CA ASN A 204 4.75 26.93 -3.23
C ASN A 204 5.64 25.80 -3.81
N PRO A 205 5.38 24.51 -3.47
CA PRO A 205 6.10 23.37 -4.05
C PRO A 205 6.05 23.28 -5.58
N ASP A 206 4.93 23.66 -6.21
CA ASP A 206 4.76 23.54 -7.66
C ASP A 206 5.71 24.49 -8.42
N GLU A 207 5.98 25.67 -7.88
CA GLU A 207 6.94 26.61 -8.43
C GLU A 207 8.38 26.05 -8.36
N VAL A 208 8.72 25.34 -7.28
CA VAL A 208 10.00 24.63 -7.16
C VAL A 208 10.12 23.57 -8.24
N ARG A 209 9.02 22.82 -8.49
CA ARG A 209 8.98 21.80 -9.54
C ARG A 209 9.21 22.40 -10.92
N CYS A 210 8.49 23.46 -11.26
CA CYS A 210 8.68 24.18 -12.53
C CYS A 210 10.11 24.69 -12.68
N ALA A 211 10.70 25.25 -11.61
CA ALA A 211 12.08 25.74 -11.64
C ALA A 211 13.10 24.60 -11.82
N TYR A 212 12.86 23.44 -11.22
CA TYR A 212 13.70 22.26 -11.38
C TYR A 212 13.61 21.69 -12.80
N ASP A 213 12.41 21.55 -13.34
CA ASP A 213 12.17 21.06 -14.70
C ASP A 213 12.75 22.03 -15.75
N ALA A 214 12.72 23.34 -15.50
CA ALA A 214 13.37 24.36 -16.31
C ALA A 214 14.90 24.43 -16.12
N LYS A 215 15.50 23.57 -15.29
CA LYS A 215 16.93 23.56 -14.93
C LYS A 215 17.43 24.89 -14.37
N ALA A 216 16.54 25.65 -13.73
CA ALA A 216 16.84 26.93 -13.10
C ALA A 216 17.36 26.79 -11.67
N VAL A 217 17.20 25.62 -11.06
CA VAL A 217 17.71 25.22 -9.74
C VAL A 217 18.23 23.78 -9.77
N ASP A 218 19.25 23.49 -8.96
CA ASP A 218 19.80 22.14 -8.81
C ASP A 218 19.09 21.37 -7.69
N LEU A 219 19.16 20.03 -7.75
CA LEU A 219 18.55 19.12 -6.77
C LEU A 219 18.98 19.41 -5.32
N HIS A 220 20.27 19.74 -5.13
CA HIS A 220 20.86 19.97 -3.82
C HIS A 220 20.81 21.44 -3.37
N ALA A 221 20.18 22.33 -4.14
CA ALA A 221 20.10 23.74 -3.83
C ALA A 221 19.27 23.97 -2.57
N LYS A 222 19.82 24.74 -1.62
CA LYS A 222 19.13 25.16 -0.40
C LYS A 222 18.20 26.32 -0.75
N ILE A 223 16.91 26.15 -0.47
CA ILE A 223 15.85 27.08 -0.86
C ILE A 223 14.94 27.37 0.34
N ILE A 224 14.19 28.47 0.25
CA ILE A 224 13.11 28.80 1.19
C ILE A 224 11.80 28.65 0.43
N VAL A 225 10.89 27.83 0.93
CA VAL A 225 9.59 27.60 0.27
C VAL A 225 8.48 27.57 1.31
N ARG A 226 7.31 28.09 0.93
CA ARG A 226 6.13 27.99 1.77
C ARG A 226 5.45 26.64 1.55
N VAL A 227 5.33 25.84 2.61
CA VAL A 227 4.65 24.54 2.64
C VAL A 227 3.73 24.55 3.85
N GLU A 228 2.50 24.06 3.72
CA GLU A 228 1.53 24.03 4.84
C GLU A 228 1.28 25.43 5.47
N GLY A 229 1.40 26.50 4.69
CA GLY A 229 1.22 27.88 5.17
C GLY A 229 2.45 28.49 5.86
N GLU A 230 3.43 27.68 6.25
CA GLU A 230 4.67 28.10 6.91
C GLU A 230 5.87 28.14 5.94
N ARG A 231 6.88 28.96 6.25
CA ARG A 231 8.12 29.02 5.46
C ARG A 231 9.16 28.06 6.03
N PHE A 232 9.64 27.14 5.21
CA PHE A 232 10.68 26.18 5.58
C PHE A 232 11.98 26.43 4.83
N ASN A 233 13.11 26.34 5.55
CA ASN A 233 14.43 26.18 4.95
C ASN A 233 14.60 24.71 4.56
N THR A 234 14.77 24.43 3.27
CA THR A 234 14.80 23.06 2.74
C THR A 234 15.70 22.96 1.50
N THR A 235 15.64 21.84 0.77
CA THR A 235 16.30 21.65 -0.51
C THR A 235 15.28 21.29 -1.60
N VAL A 236 15.63 21.55 -2.86
CA VAL A 236 14.78 21.19 -4.01
C VAL A 236 14.41 19.70 -3.98
N GLY A 237 15.38 18.81 -3.77
CA GLY A 237 15.11 17.38 -3.72
C GLY A 237 14.22 16.94 -2.55
N ARG A 238 14.22 17.62 -1.39
CA ARG A 238 13.25 17.34 -0.32
C ARG A 238 11.82 17.72 -0.70
N ILE A 239 11.66 18.75 -1.53
CA ILE A 239 10.35 19.12 -2.09
C ILE A 239 9.89 18.11 -3.14
N LEU A 240 10.78 17.63 -4.01
CA LEU A 240 10.45 16.54 -4.93
C LEU A 240 10.07 15.25 -4.20
N LEU A 241 10.74 14.94 -3.08
CA LEU A 241 10.35 13.84 -2.21
C LEU A 241 8.98 14.09 -1.57
N TRP A 242 8.67 15.32 -1.20
CA TRP A 242 7.37 15.70 -0.62
C TRP A 242 6.20 15.50 -1.60
N GLU A 243 6.42 15.64 -2.91
CA GLU A 243 5.38 15.42 -3.93
C GLU A 243 4.80 13.99 -3.88
N ILE A 244 5.63 12.99 -3.55
CA ILE A 244 5.20 11.59 -3.55
C ILE A 244 4.55 11.15 -2.23
N ILE A 245 4.71 11.92 -1.16
CA ILE A 245 4.13 11.62 0.16
C ILE A 245 2.60 11.70 0.06
N PRO A 246 1.85 10.73 0.61
CA PRO A 246 0.40 10.82 0.71
C PRO A 246 0.00 12.11 1.45
N LYS A 247 -0.74 12.97 0.76
CA LYS A 247 -1.27 14.25 1.28
C LYS A 247 -2.70 14.10 1.78
N ASP A 248 -3.12 12.89 2.12
CA ASP A 248 -4.42 12.67 2.75
C ASP A 248 -4.47 13.53 4.04
N ASN A 249 -5.62 14.14 4.28
CA ASN A 249 -5.80 15.07 5.39
C ASN A 249 -6.56 14.38 6.52
N ILE A 250 -6.00 14.46 7.72
CA ILE A 250 -6.72 14.14 8.94
C ILE A 250 -7.40 15.40 9.45
N MET A 251 -8.64 15.22 9.89
CA MET A 251 -9.47 16.30 10.41
C MET A 251 -9.74 16.06 11.87
N MET A 252 -9.49 17.08 12.67
CA MET A 252 -10.02 17.15 14.02
C MET A 252 -11.44 17.68 13.93
N ILE A 253 -12.40 16.91 14.42
CA ILE A 253 -13.82 17.22 14.26
C ILE A 253 -14.46 17.36 15.63
N ARG A 254 -15.31 18.38 15.76
CA ARG A 254 -16.30 18.46 16.83
C ARG A 254 -17.64 17.96 16.33
N HIS A 255 -18.42 17.38 17.22
CA HIS A 255 -19.63 16.66 16.89
C HIS A 255 -20.75 16.97 17.88
N ILE A 256 -21.96 17.08 17.34
CA ILE A 256 -23.20 17.17 18.09
C ILE A 256 -24.09 16.03 17.62
N LYS A 257 -24.53 15.19 18.57
CA LYS A 257 -25.52 14.13 18.33
C LYS A 257 -26.85 14.50 18.97
N VAL A 258 -27.92 14.49 18.17
CA VAL A 258 -29.30 14.64 18.65
C VAL A 258 -30.19 13.54 18.07
N PHE A 259 -31.32 13.25 18.71
CA PHE A 259 -32.24 12.18 18.27
C PHE A 259 -33.50 12.71 17.59
N ASP A 260 -33.76 14.02 17.71
CA ASP A 260 -34.92 14.67 17.11
C ASP A 260 -34.50 15.59 15.96
N ALA A 261 -35.30 15.60 14.89
CA ALA A 261 -35.04 16.38 13.69
C ALA A 261 -35.22 17.88 13.95
N GLN A 262 -36.26 18.26 14.71
CA GLN A 262 -36.52 19.67 15.04
C GLN A 262 -35.43 20.25 15.95
N GLU A 263 -34.94 19.46 16.90
CA GLU A 263 -33.76 19.81 17.70
C GLU A 263 -32.53 20.04 16.81
N ALA A 264 -32.29 19.17 15.82
CA ALA A 264 -31.15 19.28 14.90
C ALA A 264 -31.18 20.56 14.06
N ASP A 265 -32.33 20.87 13.46
CA ASP A 265 -32.52 22.07 12.65
C ASP A 265 -32.34 23.34 13.49
N THR A 266 -32.89 23.36 14.71
CA THR A 266 -32.72 24.47 15.65
C THR A 266 -31.26 24.69 16.02
N VAL A 267 -30.51 23.62 16.25
CA VAL A 267 -29.07 23.71 16.54
C VAL A 267 -28.30 24.25 15.35
N LEU A 268 -28.59 23.77 14.13
CA LEU A 268 -27.92 24.24 12.92
C LEU A 268 -28.20 25.72 12.66
N GLU A 269 -29.45 26.19 12.83
CA GLU A 269 -29.80 27.61 12.69
C GLU A 269 -29.03 28.49 13.67
N LYS A 270 -28.91 28.05 14.93
CA LYS A 270 -28.13 28.77 15.96
C LYS A 270 -26.64 28.81 15.64
N LEU A 271 -26.08 27.72 15.14
CA LEU A 271 -24.69 27.65 14.72
C LEU A 271 -24.42 28.56 13.51
N GLN A 272 -25.33 28.60 12.53
CA GLN A 272 -25.25 29.51 11.39
C GLN A 272 -25.41 30.99 11.82
N ALA A 273 -26.14 31.26 12.89
CA ALA A 273 -26.24 32.59 13.50
C ALA A 273 -25.00 33.00 14.30
N GLY A 274 -23.96 32.15 14.38
CA GLY A 274 -22.68 32.45 15.03
C GLY A 274 -22.59 32.04 16.50
N ALA A 275 -23.47 31.16 16.99
CA ALA A 275 -23.34 30.59 18.32
C ALA A 275 -22.08 29.72 18.45
N ASP A 276 -21.44 29.71 19.63
CA ASP A 276 -20.27 28.87 19.87
C ASP A 276 -20.64 27.39 19.83
N PHE A 277 -19.85 26.61 19.08
CA PHE A 277 -20.11 25.19 18.89
C PHE A 277 -20.02 24.41 20.22
N SER A 278 -19.11 24.80 21.11
CA SER A 278 -18.88 24.13 22.39
C SER A 278 -20.06 24.35 23.36
N GLU A 279 -20.67 25.53 23.33
CA GLU A 279 -21.90 25.83 24.08
C GLU A 279 -23.07 25.00 23.56
N MET A 280 -23.21 24.87 22.23
CA MET A 280 -24.26 24.05 21.62
C MET A 280 -24.09 22.56 21.95
N VAL A 281 -22.85 22.07 21.99
CA VAL A 281 -22.56 20.70 22.47
C VAL A 281 -23.03 20.53 23.91
N ALA A 282 -22.69 21.47 24.80
CA ALA A 282 -23.03 21.36 26.22
C ALA A 282 -24.55 21.37 26.45
N GLN A 283 -25.31 22.10 25.64
CA GLN A 283 -26.77 22.23 25.77
C GLN A 283 -27.54 21.09 25.10
N TYR A 284 -27.14 20.67 23.90
CA TYR A 284 -27.95 19.81 23.03
C TYR A 284 -27.36 18.43 22.75
N SER A 285 -26.03 18.25 22.81
CA SER A 285 -25.42 16.97 22.44
C SER A 285 -25.77 15.87 23.45
N LYS A 286 -26.30 14.76 22.93
CA LYS A 286 -26.61 13.52 23.67
C LYS A 286 -25.54 12.44 23.43
N GLY A 287 -24.39 12.81 22.87
CA GLY A 287 -23.25 11.92 22.59
C GLY A 287 -22.25 11.79 23.75
N PRO A 288 -21.40 10.74 23.76
CA PRO A 288 -20.38 10.53 24.79
C PRO A 288 -19.25 11.58 24.77
N ASP A 289 -19.10 12.28 23.66
CA ASP A 289 -18.13 13.33 23.39
C ASP A 289 -18.50 14.69 24.01
N ARG A 290 -19.70 14.80 24.62
CA ARG A 290 -20.18 16.02 25.28
C ARG A 290 -19.21 16.56 26.33
N ASP A 291 -18.64 15.68 27.15
CA ASP A 291 -17.74 16.06 28.24
C ASP A 291 -16.38 16.58 27.72
N ASN A 292 -16.05 16.32 26.45
CA ASN A 292 -14.86 16.81 25.77
C ASN A 292 -15.18 17.94 24.77
N GLN A 293 -16.21 18.74 25.04
CA GLN A 293 -16.66 19.83 24.16
C GLN A 293 -16.99 19.35 22.73
N GLY A 294 -17.41 18.09 22.59
CA GLY A 294 -17.78 17.47 21.32
C GLY A 294 -16.59 17.01 20.50
N LEU A 295 -15.37 17.08 21.03
CA LEU A 295 -14.15 16.76 20.28
C LEU A 295 -13.96 15.24 20.24
N VAL A 296 -14.15 14.67 19.04
CA VAL A 296 -14.16 13.20 18.85
C VAL A 296 -12.77 12.65 18.46
N GLY A 297 -11.80 13.54 18.23
CA GLY A 297 -10.43 13.20 17.89
C GLY A 297 -10.09 13.47 16.42
N LEU A 298 -9.02 12.84 15.93
CA LEU A 298 -8.53 12.97 14.56
C LEU A 298 -9.10 11.84 13.71
N PHE A 299 -9.76 12.19 12.63
CA PHE A 299 -10.34 11.24 11.70
C PHE A 299 -9.76 11.37 10.31
N ARG A 300 -9.63 10.21 9.69
CA ARG A 300 -9.57 10.09 8.24
C ARG A 300 -10.92 9.88 7.64
N LYS A 301 -10.99 10.04 6.33
CA LYS A 301 -12.22 9.83 5.57
C LYS A 301 -12.86 8.46 5.85
N ASP A 302 -12.07 7.38 5.78
CA ASP A 302 -12.56 6.02 5.98
C ASP A 302 -12.92 5.73 7.45
N GLU A 303 -12.16 6.28 8.40
CA GLU A 303 -12.40 6.11 9.83
C GLU A 303 -13.65 6.87 10.28
N PHE A 304 -13.82 8.10 9.80
CA PHE A 304 -15.01 8.93 10.00
C PHE A 304 -16.26 8.21 9.49
N LYS A 305 -16.21 7.72 8.25
CA LYS A 305 -17.31 6.97 7.62
C LYS A 305 -17.73 5.79 8.48
N ARG A 306 -16.77 4.99 8.97
CA ARG A 306 -17.05 3.81 9.79
C ARG A 306 -17.55 4.15 11.18
N MET A 307 -16.97 5.17 11.82
CA MET A 307 -17.32 5.57 13.18
C MET A 307 -18.76 6.10 13.26
N PHE A 308 -19.17 6.92 12.29
CA PHE A 308 -20.47 7.56 12.28
C PHE A 308 -21.48 6.87 11.35
N SER A 309 -21.09 5.80 10.66
CA SER A 309 -21.92 5.09 9.66
C SER A 309 -22.52 6.01 8.59
N VAL A 310 -21.77 7.04 8.19
CA VAL A 310 -22.20 8.08 7.25
C VAL A 310 -21.99 7.63 5.80
N SER A 311 -22.77 8.16 4.86
CA SER A 311 -22.61 7.88 3.43
C SER A 311 -21.27 8.41 2.87
N ASP A 312 -20.82 7.90 1.72
CA ASP A 312 -19.61 8.43 1.06
C ASP A 312 -19.79 9.88 0.59
N GLU A 313 -21.01 10.26 0.22
CA GLU A 313 -21.35 11.59 -0.24
C GLU A 313 -21.25 12.60 0.91
N ASP A 314 -21.86 12.31 2.05
CA ASP A 314 -21.88 13.22 3.19
C ASP A 314 -20.51 13.27 3.88
N THR A 315 -19.79 12.15 3.91
CA THR A 315 -18.37 12.14 4.31
C THR A 315 -17.54 13.05 3.39
N GLY A 316 -17.80 13.03 2.09
CA GLY A 316 -17.18 13.94 1.11
C GLY A 316 -17.47 15.41 1.41
N LYS A 317 -18.72 15.75 1.73
CA LYS A 317 -19.14 17.11 2.09
C LYS A 317 -18.42 17.61 3.35
N VAL A 318 -18.37 16.80 4.40
CA VAL A 318 -17.67 17.16 5.67
C VAL A 318 -16.19 17.39 5.42
N PHE A 319 -15.52 16.50 4.67
CA PHE A 319 -14.09 16.63 4.38
C PHE A 319 -13.76 17.77 3.38
N ALA A 320 -14.76 18.33 2.70
CA ALA A 320 -14.58 19.50 1.83
C ALA A 320 -14.60 20.84 2.60
N LEU A 321 -15.21 20.90 3.79
CA LEU A 321 -15.36 22.13 4.61
C LEU A 321 -14.01 22.72 5.03
N GLU A 322 -13.81 24.04 5.06
CA GLU A 322 -12.59 24.66 5.59
C GLU A 322 -12.47 24.54 7.12
N GLU A 323 -11.35 24.98 7.71
CA GLU A 323 -11.24 25.06 9.18
C GLU A 323 -12.32 25.98 9.75
N GLU A 324 -12.88 25.60 10.90
CA GLU A 324 -14.09 26.14 11.54
C GLU A 324 -15.40 25.92 10.76
N GLY A 325 -15.36 25.31 9.57
CA GLY A 325 -16.55 25.01 8.77
C GLY A 325 -17.49 24.01 9.44
N ILE A 326 -18.80 24.26 9.33
CA ILE A 326 -19.87 23.46 9.93
C ILE A 326 -20.63 22.70 8.83
N SER A 327 -20.92 21.42 9.07
CA SER A 327 -21.71 20.59 8.16
C SER A 327 -23.21 20.88 8.29
N GLY A 328 -23.98 20.52 7.27
CA GLY A 328 -25.43 20.34 7.44
C GLY A 328 -25.76 19.19 8.39
N VAL A 329 -27.05 19.02 8.69
CA VAL A 329 -27.54 17.88 9.47
C VAL A 329 -27.39 16.60 8.65
N ILE A 330 -26.70 15.61 9.21
CA ILE A 330 -26.49 14.29 8.59
C ILE A 330 -27.23 13.26 9.44
N PHE A 331 -28.15 12.52 8.84
CA PHE A 331 -28.85 11.44 9.51
C PHE A 331 -28.11 10.11 9.31
N ALA A 332 -27.64 9.51 10.40
CA ALA A 332 -26.95 8.22 10.41
C ALA A 332 -27.18 7.51 11.76
N ASP A 333 -27.16 6.18 11.78
CA ASP A 333 -27.31 5.38 13.01
C ASP A 333 -28.49 5.82 13.92
N GLN A 334 -29.66 6.07 13.31
CA GLN A 334 -30.88 6.53 14.00
C GLN A 334 -30.73 7.85 14.78
N ALA A 335 -29.75 8.67 14.42
CA ALA A 335 -29.51 9.97 15.03
C ALA A 335 -29.14 11.03 13.98
N TYR A 336 -29.23 12.28 14.39
CA TYR A 336 -28.84 13.44 13.60
C TYR A 336 -27.51 13.96 14.12
N HIS A 337 -26.58 14.15 13.19
CA HIS A 337 -25.19 14.52 13.44
C HIS A 337 -24.89 15.86 12.79
N ILE A 338 -24.26 16.76 13.54
CA ILE A 338 -23.70 18.01 13.04
C ILE A 338 -22.21 18.01 13.37
N PHE A 339 -21.37 18.30 12.38
CA PHE A 339 -19.92 18.28 12.52
C PHE A 339 -19.33 19.67 12.29
N GLN A 340 -18.33 20.03 13.08
CA GLN A 340 -17.49 21.20 12.82
C GLN A 340 -16.04 20.74 12.63
N VAL A 341 -15.38 21.21 11.57
CA VAL A 341 -13.97 20.96 11.34
C VAL A 341 -13.16 21.91 12.21
N ASN A 342 -12.57 21.43 13.30
CA ASN A 342 -11.75 22.25 14.19
C ASN A 342 -10.36 22.52 13.58
N LYS A 343 -9.71 21.48 13.03
CA LYS A 343 -8.38 21.64 12.43
C LYS A 343 -8.16 20.62 11.32
N LYS A 344 -7.55 21.04 10.23
CA LYS A 344 -7.02 20.15 9.19
C LYS A 344 -5.50 20.11 9.27
N ARG A 345 -4.95 18.91 9.20
CA ARG A 345 -3.51 18.77 9.03
C ARG A 345 -3.20 17.63 8.06
N PRO A 346 -2.11 17.75 7.28
CA PRO A 346 -1.64 16.63 6.48
C PRO A 346 -1.30 15.46 7.38
N GLU A 347 -1.57 14.25 6.89
CA GLU A 347 -1.32 13.03 7.64
C GLU A 347 0.15 12.83 7.98
N ILE A 348 1.07 13.29 7.13
CA ILE A 348 2.51 13.31 7.38
C ILE A 348 2.98 14.77 7.28
N PRO A 349 3.51 15.39 8.35
CA PRO A 349 3.95 16.78 8.27
C PRO A 349 5.24 16.92 7.45
N PHE A 350 5.39 18.02 6.72
CA PHE A 350 6.61 18.27 5.92
C PHE A 350 7.89 18.27 6.76
N SER A 351 7.83 18.71 8.02
CA SER A 351 8.96 18.66 8.96
C SER A 351 9.54 17.26 9.14
N MET A 352 8.71 16.22 9.01
CA MET A 352 9.18 14.85 9.06
C MET A 352 10.09 14.53 7.88
N VAL A 353 9.83 15.11 6.71
CA VAL A 353 10.53 14.92 5.42
C VAL A 353 11.68 15.89 5.22
N ASN A 354 11.67 17.02 5.92
CA ASN A 354 12.67 18.07 5.78
C ASN A 354 14.01 17.77 6.51
N ASN A 355 14.59 16.60 6.25
CA ASN A 355 15.92 16.21 6.71
C ASN A 355 16.59 15.31 5.66
N VAL A 356 17.88 15.07 5.82
CA VAL A 356 18.59 14.09 4.98
C VAL A 356 18.07 12.71 5.33
N ARG A 357 17.69 11.94 4.32
CA ARG A 357 17.04 10.65 4.46
C ARG A 357 18.03 9.51 4.35
N ASP A 358 18.41 8.96 5.49
CA ASP A 358 19.13 7.69 5.60
C ASP A 358 18.17 6.50 5.81
N LYS A 359 18.72 5.29 5.92
CA LYS A 359 17.92 4.08 6.15
C LYS A 359 17.04 4.17 7.42
N LYS A 360 17.54 4.80 8.48
CA LYS A 360 16.84 4.88 9.77
C LYS A 360 15.64 5.83 9.68
N THR A 361 15.86 7.03 9.18
CA THR A 361 14.82 8.06 8.99
C THR A 361 13.75 7.63 7.98
N LEU A 362 14.12 6.85 6.95
CA LEU A 362 13.14 6.21 6.05
C LEU A 362 12.31 5.14 6.76
N SER A 363 12.93 4.31 7.59
CA SER A 363 12.22 3.34 8.43
C SER A 363 11.22 4.03 9.38
N GLU A 364 11.63 5.16 9.98
CA GLU A 364 10.77 5.98 10.82
C GLU A 364 9.59 6.57 10.05
N LEU A 365 9.82 7.06 8.82
CA LEU A 365 8.76 7.54 7.92
C LEU A 365 7.77 6.43 7.57
N VAL A 366 8.24 5.24 7.21
CA VAL A 366 7.38 4.08 6.89
C VAL A 366 6.62 3.61 8.13
N ASN A 367 7.23 3.64 9.32
CA ASN A 367 6.58 3.28 10.58
C ASN A 367 5.52 4.31 10.98
N TYR A 368 5.82 5.60 10.83
CA TYR A 368 4.86 6.67 11.06
C TYR A 368 3.71 6.59 10.07
N ALA A 369 4.01 6.32 8.80
CA ALA A 369 3.02 5.99 7.80
C ALA A 369 2.19 4.82 8.31
N TYR A 370 2.73 3.66 8.66
CA TYR A 370 1.89 2.56 9.13
C TYR A 370 0.96 2.90 10.31
N ARG A 371 1.47 3.57 11.33
CA ARG A 371 0.74 3.86 12.57
C ARG A 371 -0.35 4.92 12.40
N ASN A 372 -0.12 5.91 11.56
CA ASN A 372 -1.06 7.02 11.36
C ASN A 372 -1.84 6.89 10.05
N LEU A 373 -1.25 6.20 9.05
CA LEU A 373 -1.57 5.80 7.66
C LEU A 373 -2.48 4.59 7.45
N GLY A 374 -2.30 3.60 8.32
CA GLY A 374 -2.73 2.25 8.04
C GLY A 374 -1.94 1.59 6.89
N PRO A 375 -2.27 0.32 6.58
CA PRO A 375 -1.46 -0.50 5.68
C PRO A 375 -1.49 -0.02 4.23
N LYS A 376 -2.66 0.35 3.70
CA LYS A 376 -2.82 0.72 2.27
C LYS A 376 -1.94 1.92 1.89
N ALA A 377 -2.02 3.01 2.65
CA ALA A 377 -1.20 4.20 2.41
C ALA A 377 0.30 3.92 2.56
N THR A 378 0.66 3.04 3.50
CA THR A 378 2.06 2.62 3.71
C THR A 378 2.62 1.86 2.52
N VAL A 379 1.85 0.93 1.95
CA VAL A 379 2.24 0.19 0.74
C VAL A 379 2.43 1.14 -0.44
N ILE A 380 1.49 2.06 -0.65
CA ILE A 380 1.57 3.08 -1.71
C ILE A 380 2.82 3.94 -1.52
N LEU A 381 3.08 4.42 -0.31
CA LEU A 381 4.26 5.21 0.01
C LEU A 381 5.54 4.41 -0.26
N SER A 382 5.62 3.15 0.18
CA SER A 382 6.78 2.30 -0.04
C SER A 382 7.05 2.03 -1.53
N ASP A 383 6.03 1.80 -2.35
CA ASP A 383 6.18 1.67 -3.80
C ASP A 383 6.69 2.98 -4.43
N ARG A 384 6.15 4.13 -4.03
CA ARG A 384 6.62 5.45 -4.52
C ARG A 384 8.05 5.76 -4.08
N LEU A 385 8.44 5.39 -2.85
CA LEU A 385 9.81 5.52 -2.36
C LEU A 385 10.77 4.65 -3.15
N LYS A 386 10.36 3.42 -3.50
CA LYS A 386 11.11 2.55 -4.40
C LYS A 386 11.29 3.19 -5.77
N ASP A 387 10.21 3.64 -6.40
CA ASP A 387 10.22 4.24 -7.75
C ASP A 387 11.17 5.46 -7.79
N ILE A 388 11.02 6.40 -6.85
CA ILE A 388 11.88 7.61 -6.80
C ILE A 388 13.32 7.28 -6.43
N GLY A 389 13.55 6.33 -5.53
CA GLY A 389 14.89 5.96 -5.10
C GLY A 389 15.71 5.36 -6.23
N PHE A 390 15.15 4.44 -7.02
CA PHE A 390 15.84 3.92 -8.21
C PHE A 390 16.07 5.00 -9.28
N GLN A 391 15.11 5.90 -9.47
CA GLN A 391 15.26 7.00 -10.42
C GLN A 391 16.47 7.88 -10.06
N TYR A 392 16.57 8.32 -8.81
CA TYR A 392 17.66 9.23 -8.41
C TYR A 392 18.98 8.51 -8.08
N SER A 393 18.98 7.19 -7.88
CA SER A 393 20.22 6.42 -7.77
C SER A 393 20.95 6.28 -9.10
N THR A 394 20.23 6.38 -10.23
CA THR A 394 20.80 6.25 -11.59
C THR A 394 21.21 7.59 -12.21
N GLN A 395 20.67 8.71 -11.71
CA GLN A 395 21.00 10.06 -12.17
C GLN A 395 22.23 10.67 -11.48
N GLY A 396 22.74 10.01 -10.43
CA GLY A 396 23.78 10.51 -9.53
C GLY A 396 25.18 10.58 -10.10
#